data_AF-A0A349PLW1-F1
#
_entry.id   AF-A0A349PLW1-F1
#
_cell.length_a   1.000
_cell.length_b   1.000
_cell.length_c   1.000
_cell.angle_alpha   90.00
_cell.angle_beta   90.00
_cell.angle_gamma   90.00
#
_symmetry.space_group_name_H-M   'P 1'
#
loop_
_entity.id
_entity.type
_entity.pdbx_description
1 polymer ?
#
loop_
_entity_poly.entity_id
_entity_poly.type
_entity_poly.pdbx_seq_one_letter_code
_entity_poly.pdbx_strand_id
1 'polypeptide(L)'
;EKEMLVKLKKAFLMVAGGAVQKYGPDLEGHQQLLIAAADILIEIYMAESTILRTEKLAKAAGEEKVKEQIAMAKLYLYKAVDVVTQKGKESVISFAEGDEQRMM
;
A
#
# COMPACT_ATOMS: atom_id res chain seq x y z
N GLU A 1 -3.77 10.03 -9.27
CA GLU A 1 -3.32 9.34 -8.04
C GLU A 1 -4.39 8.44 -7.39
N LYS A 2 -5.64 8.89 -7.25
CA LYS A 2 -6.69 8.20 -6.47
C LYS A 2 -6.97 6.75 -6.87
N GLU A 3 -6.96 6.44 -8.17
CA GLU A 3 -7.12 5.06 -8.65
C GLU A 3 -6.00 4.15 -8.12
N MET A 4 -4.76 4.65 -8.05
CA MET A 4 -3.63 3.88 -7.53
C MET A 4 -3.79 3.59 -6.04
N LEU A 5 -4.24 4.57 -5.25
CA LEU A 5 -4.55 4.34 -3.82
C LEU A 5 -5.58 3.23 -3.62
N VAL A 6 -6.63 3.18 -4.47
CA VAL A 6 -7.61 2.09 -4.42
C VAL A 6 -6.95 0.74 -4.73
N LYS A 7 -6.04 0.68 -5.71
CA LYS A 7 -5.28 -0.54 -6.02
C LYS A 7 -4.38 -0.97 -4.86
N LEU A 8 -3.69 -0.04 -4.20
CA LEU A 8 -2.86 -0.34 -3.03
C LEU A 8 -3.69 -0.89 -1.86
N LYS A 9 -4.86 -0.29 -1.59
CA LYS A 9 -5.81 -0.79 -0.59
C LYS A 9 -6.30 -2.20 -0.92
N LYS A 10 -6.55 -2.50 -2.20
CA LYS A 10 -6.89 -3.87 -2.63
C LYS A 10 -5.72 -4.85 -2.43
N ALA A 11 -4.49 -4.43 -2.72
CA ALA A 11 -3.30 -5.25 -2.47
C ALA A 11 -3.15 -5.58 -0.98
N PHE A 12 -3.36 -4.60 -0.09
CA PHE A 12 -3.42 -4.84 1.35
C PHE A 12 -4.48 -5.89 1.72
N LEU A 13 -5.72 -5.71 1.24
CA LEU A 13 -6.81 -6.65 1.55
C LEU A 13 -6.54 -8.06 1.04
N MET A 14 -5.88 -8.20 -0.12
CA MET A 14 -5.48 -9.49 -0.66
C MET A 14 -4.45 -10.18 0.24
N VAL A 15 -3.42 -9.45 0.66
CA VAL A 15 -2.36 -9.98 1.54
C VAL A 15 -2.91 -10.33 2.92
N ALA A 16 -3.60 -9.41 3.57
CA ALA A 16 -4.17 -9.62 4.90
C ALA A 16 -5.27 -10.70 4.88
N GLY A 17 -6.11 -10.70 3.86
CA GLY A 17 -7.15 -11.70 3.66
C GLY A 17 -6.57 -13.10 3.46
N GLY A 18 -5.55 -13.25 2.61
CA GLY A 18 -4.86 -14.53 2.39
C GLY A 18 -4.18 -15.04 3.67
N ALA A 19 -3.49 -14.16 4.40
CA ALA A 19 -2.83 -14.51 5.66
C ALA A 19 -3.84 -14.97 6.74
N VAL A 20 -4.96 -14.27 6.90
CA VAL A 20 -6.04 -14.67 7.83
C VAL A 20 -6.70 -15.97 7.39
N GLN A 21 -6.93 -16.18 6.10
CA GLN A 21 -7.50 -17.43 5.59
C GLN A 21 -6.58 -18.63 5.85
N LYS A 22 -5.26 -18.44 5.74
CA LYS A 22 -4.27 -19.51 5.94
C LYS A 22 -4.04 -19.83 7.42
N TYR A 23 -3.85 -18.81 8.25
CA TYR A 23 -3.36 -18.97 9.63
C TYR A 23 -4.44 -18.73 10.69
N GLY A 24 -5.54 -18.07 10.35
CA GLY A 24 -6.67 -17.86 11.25
C GLY A 24 -6.23 -17.23 12.59
N PRO A 25 -6.63 -17.82 13.74
CA PRO A 25 -6.22 -17.34 15.07
C PRO A 25 -4.70 -17.36 15.29
N ASP A 26 -3.96 -18.23 14.61
CA ASP A 26 -2.51 -18.39 14.81
C ASP A 26 -1.68 -17.32 14.07
N LEU A 27 -2.34 -16.45 13.29
CA LEU A 27 -1.68 -15.38 12.53
C LEU A 27 -0.81 -14.47 13.42
N GLU A 28 -1.16 -14.29 14.69
CA GLU A 28 -0.37 -13.50 15.64
C GLU A 28 1.07 -14.04 15.81
N GLY A 29 1.27 -15.35 15.64
CA GLY A 29 2.60 -15.98 15.63
C GLY A 29 3.43 -15.64 14.39
N HIS A 30 2.80 -15.19 13.30
CA HIS A 30 3.45 -14.89 12.03
C HIS A 30 3.84 -13.41 11.92
N GLN A 31 4.75 -12.98 12.80
CA GLN A 31 5.17 -11.58 12.92
C GLN A 31 5.68 -10.96 11.62
N GLN A 32 6.38 -11.71 10.75
CA GLN A 32 6.86 -11.17 9.48
C GLN A 32 5.71 -10.78 8.53
N LEU A 33 4.62 -11.54 8.53
CA LEU A 33 3.42 -11.22 7.76
C LEU A 33 2.71 -9.99 8.31
N LEU A 34 2.63 -9.87 9.63
CA LEU A 34 2.05 -8.70 10.28
C LEU A 34 2.86 -7.44 10.00
N ILE A 35 4.19 -7.53 10.03
CA ILE A 35 5.08 -6.42 9.69
C ILE A 35 4.91 -6.02 8.23
N ALA A 36 4.88 -6.98 7.29
CA ALA A 36 4.66 -6.67 5.88
C ALA A 36 3.29 -6.02 5.62
N ALA A 37 2.24 -6.50 6.29
CA ALA A 37 0.91 -5.90 6.22
C ALA A 37 0.88 -4.48 6.82
N ALA A 38 1.60 -4.25 7.92
CA ALA A 38 1.74 -2.94 8.55
C ALA A 38 2.51 -1.96 7.65
N ASP A 39 3.62 -2.38 7.06
CA ASP A 39 4.40 -1.56 6.11
C ASP A 39 3.51 -1.11 4.93
N ILE A 40 2.71 -2.03 4.36
CA ILE A 40 1.77 -1.71 3.30
C ILE A 40 0.74 -0.66 3.75
N LEU A 41 0.16 -0.82 4.94
CA LEU A 41 -0.81 0.13 5.49
C LEU A 41 -0.20 1.51 5.72
N ILE A 42 1.02 1.58 6.24
CA ILE A 42 1.75 2.82 6.46
C ILE A 42 1.94 3.56 5.14
N GLU A 43 2.39 2.86 4.09
CA GLU A 43 2.59 3.48 2.79
C GLU A 43 1.29 3.98 2.16
N ILE A 44 0.20 3.22 2.28
CA ILE A 44 -1.13 3.66 1.83
C ILE A 44 -1.55 4.93 2.57
N TYR A 45 -1.44 4.93 3.89
CA TYR A 45 -1.84 6.07 4.73
C TYR A 45 -1.02 7.32 4.40
N MET A 46 0.29 7.18 4.26
CA MET A 46 1.19 8.29 3.95
C MET A 46 0.96 8.85 2.55
N ALA A 47 0.78 7.98 1.55
CA ALA A 47 0.48 8.40 0.18
C ALA A 47 -0.88 9.13 0.12
N GLU A 48 -1.93 8.55 0.71
CA GLU A 48 -3.27 9.15 0.72
C GLU A 48 -3.29 10.49 1.46
N SER A 49 -2.68 10.56 2.64
CA SER A 49 -2.61 11.79 3.43
C SER A 49 -1.86 12.91 2.69
N THR A 50 -0.76 12.58 2.02
CA THR A 50 0.03 13.55 1.26
C THR A 50 -0.74 14.06 0.04
N ILE A 51 -1.43 13.19 -0.69
CA ILE A 51 -2.27 13.58 -1.83
C ILE A 51 -3.40 14.51 -1.37
N LEU A 52 -4.13 14.14 -0.32
CA LEU A 52 -5.24 14.95 0.20
C LEU A 52 -4.76 16.31 0.72
N ARG A 53 -3.60 16.36 1.38
CA ARG A 53 -2.99 17.61 1.84
C ARG A 53 -2.63 18.51 0.66
N THR A 54 -2.01 17.96 -0.37
CA THR A 54 -1.62 18.73 -1.55
C THR A 54 -2.84 19.20 -2.35
N GLU A 55 -3.89 18.39 -2.48
CA GLU A 55 -5.17 18.81 -3.07
C GLU A 55 -5.78 19.99 -2.31
N LYS A 56 -5.75 19.96 -0.97
CA LYS A 56 -6.24 21.07 -0.15
C LYS A 56 -5.43 22.34 -0.37
N LEU A 57 -4.10 22.24 -0.46
CA LEU A 57 -3.22 23.38 -0.72
C LEU A 57 -3.43 23.95 -2.13
N ALA A 58 -3.55 23.10 -3.14
CA ALA A 58 -3.82 23.51 -4.52
C ALA A 58 -5.15 24.27 -4.64
N LYS A 59 -6.20 23.78 -3.98
CA LYS A 59 -7.51 24.47 -3.93
C LYS A 59 -7.44 25.84 -3.26
N ALA A 60 -6.56 26.02 -2.27
CA ALA A 60 -6.45 27.27 -1.51
C ALA A 60 -5.53 28.30 -2.17
N ALA A 61 -4.39 27.87 -2.75
CA ALA A 61 -3.34 28.74 -3.25
C ALA A 61 -3.22 28.78 -4.79
N GLY A 62 -3.90 27.87 -5.49
CA GLY A 62 -3.74 27.63 -6.93
C GLY A 62 -2.62 26.64 -7.23
N GLU A 63 -2.82 25.79 -8.23
CA GLU A 63 -1.91 24.68 -8.58
C GLU A 63 -0.48 25.14 -8.91
N GLU A 64 -0.33 26.25 -9.66
CA GLU A 64 0.97 26.81 -10.04
C GLU A 64 1.88 27.16 -8.86
N LYS A 65 1.28 27.56 -7.72
CA LYS A 65 2.03 27.92 -6.51
C LYS A 65 2.43 26.73 -5.66
N VAL A 66 1.92 25.53 -5.97
CA VAL A 66 2.15 24.30 -5.18
C VAL A 66 2.64 23.13 -6.03
N LYS A 67 3.19 23.42 -7.21
CA LYS A 67 3.63 22.42 -8.20
C LYS A 67 4.70 21.47 -7.65
N GLU A 68 5.59 21.95 -6.78
CA GLU A 68 6.63 21.15 -6.12
C GLU A 68 6.01 20.14 -5.14
N GLN A 69 4.99 20.55 -4.38
CA GLN A 69 4.27 19.67 -3.46
C GLN A 69 3.46 18.62 -4.22
N ILE A 70 2.88 18.98 -5.38
CA ILE A 70 2.22 18.03 -6.30
C ILE A 70 3.24 17.02 -6.82
N ALA A 71 4.40 17.48 -7.27
CA ALA A 71 5.47 16.60 -7.74
C ALA A 71 5.96 15.65 -6.64
N MET A 72 6.13 16.14 -5.41
CA MET A 72 6.50 15.30 -4.26
C MET A 72 5.43 14.27 -3.91
N ALA A 73 4.15 14.65 -3.93
CA ALA A 73 3.06 13.70 -3.67
C ALA A 73 3.04 12.56 -4.71
N LYS A 74 3.25 12.90 -6.00
CA LYS A 74 3.35 11.91 -7.09
C LYS A 74 4.57 11.01 -6.94
N LEU A 75 5.73 11.59 -6.62
CA LEU A 75 6.96 10.82 -6.40
C LEU A 75 6.81 9.87 -5.20
N TYR A 76 6.19 10.34 -4.11
CA TYR A 76 5.93 9.50 -2.95
C TYR A 76 4.99 8.34 -3.31
N LEU A 77 3.88 8.62 -3.99
CA LEU A 77 2.95 7.57 -4.44
C LEU A 77 3.66 6.53 -5.31
N TYR A 78 4.54 6.96 -6.22
CA TYR A 78 5.32 6.05 -7.06
C TYR A 78 6.18 5.11 -6.21
N LYS A 79 6.93 5.65 -5.23
CA LYS A 79 7.74 4.84 -4.31
C LYS A 79 6.91 3.92 -3.42
N ALA A 80 5.76 4.40 -2.95
CA ALA A 80 4.82 3.60 -2.16
C ALA A 80 4.32 2.39 -2.95
N VAL A 81 4.08 2.52 -4.25
CA VAL A 81 3.72 1.38 -5.13
C VAL A 81 4.82 0.32 -5.13
N ASP A 82 6.08 0.72 -5.25
CA ASP A 82 7.21 -0.24 -5.26
C ASP A 82 7.32 -0.99 -3.93
N VAL A 83 7.24 -0.27 -2.81
CA VAL A 83 7.29 -0.87 -1.45
C VAL A 83 6.13 -1.83 -1.25
N VAL A 84 4.89 -1.42 -1.57
CA VAL A 84 3.71 -2.28 -1.43
C VAL A 84 3.81 -3.51 -2.32
N THR A 85 4.34 -3.37 -3.54
CA THR A 85 4.53 -4.50 -4.46
C THR A 85 5.54 -5.49 -3.92
N GLN A 86 6.66 -5.00 -3.37
CA GLN A 86 7.67 -5.86 -2.78
C GLN A 86 7.12 -6.60 -1.55
N LYS A 87 6.51 -5.88 -0.61
CA LYS A 87 5.93 -6.45 0.62
C LYS A 87 4.79 -7.40 0.33
N GLY A 88 3.98 -7.11 -0.68
CA GLY A 88 2.91 -7.99 -1.14
C GLY A 88 3.45 -9.33 -1.63
N LYS A 89 4.49 -9.31 -2.49
CA LYS A 89 5.14 -10.54 -2.97
C LYS A 89 5.78 -11.34 -1.84
N GLU A 90 6.53 -10.69 -0.95
CA GLU A 90 7.12 -11.32 0.24
C GLU A 90 6.05 -12.04 1.07
N SER A 91 4.89 -11.40 1.24
CA SER A 91 3.77 -11.97 1.99
C SER A 91 3.14 -13.17 1.28
N VAL A 92 2.80 -13.06 -0.01
CA VAL A 92 2.18 -14.15 -0.80
C VAL A 92 3.06 -15.40 -0.79
N ILE A 93 4.38 -15.24 -0.96
CA ILE A 93 5.35 -16.35 -0.91
C ILE A 93 5.30 -17.09 0.44
N SER A 94 4.93 -16.41 1.52
CA SER A 94 4.94 -17.00 2.86
C SER A 94 3.66 -17.75 3.25
N PHE A 95 2.57 -17.64 2.48
CA PHE A 95 1.31 -18.33 2.80
C PHE A 95 0.68 -19.13 1.65
N ALA A 96 1.10 -18.90 0.40
CA ALA A 96 0.63 -19.60 -0.79
C ALA A 96 1.77 -20.32 -1.51
N GLU A 97 1.45 -21.46 -2.14
CA GLU A 97 2.41 -22.27 -2.91
C GLU A 97 1.82 -22.68 -4.27
N GLY A 98 2.66 -23.10 -5.21
CA GLY A 98 2.24 -23.68 -6.48
C GLY A 98 1.46 -22.70 -7.37
N ASP A 99 0.34 -23.16 -7.94
CA ASP A 99 -0.44 -22.35 -8.88
C ASP A 99 -1.24 -21.24 -8.19
N GLU A 100 -1.61 -21.42 -6.91
CA GLU A 100 -2.25 -20.37 -6.10
C GLU A 100 -1.32 -19.17 -5.96
N GLN A 101 -0.04 -19.42 -5.62
CA GLN A 101 0.99 -18.39 -5.49
C GLN A 101 1.26 -17.65 -6.79
N ARG A 102 1.14 -18.31 -7.95
CA ARG A 102 1.37 -17.69 -9.27
C ARG A 102 0.23 -16.78 -9.70
N MET A 103 -0.99 -17.03 -9.21
CA MET A 103 -2.17 -16.24 -9.55
C MET A 103 -2.32 -14.99 -8.68
N MET A 104 -1.79 -15.01 -7.46
CA MET A 104 -1.78 -13.89 -6.51
C MET A 104 -0.64 -12.90 -6.79
#